data_AF-A0A822D4T8-F1
#
_entry.id   AF-A0A822D4T8-F1
#
_cell.length_a   1.000
_cell.length_b   1.000
_cell.length_c   1.000
_cell.angle_alpha   90.00
_cell.angle_beta   90.00
_cell.angle_gamma   90.00
#
_symmetry.space_group_name_H-M   'P 1'
#
loop_
_entity.id
_entity.type
_entity.pdbx_description
1 polymer ?
#
loop_
_entity_poly.entity_id
_entity_poly.type
_entity_poly.pdbx_seq_one_letter_code
_entity_poly.pdbx_strand_id
1 'polypeptide(L)'
;MAGVEQRGANIVVEAWLNPEFKERLLIDGTRTIVEFLKLDKVNNDFVVLENTDKIHNLVVCTLCSCYPRQLLGIPPGWYKSRSYRVRASRNPRSILQEFGTVLPDDMKIQVHDSTADLRYLVIPRRPANTQHWSREQLIPIVTRDSMIGVCDITA
;
A
#
# COMPACT_ATOMS: atom_id res chain seq x y z
N MET A 1 4.16 20.83 -5.14
CA MET A 1 3.86 19.54 -4.48
C MET A 1 4.97 18.51 -4.75
N ALA A 2 6.24 18.90 -4.62
CA ALA A 2 7.35 17.94 -4.67
C ALA A 2 7.43 17.25 -3.29
N GLY A 3 7.49 15.91 -3.27
CA GLY A 3 7.75 15.13 -2.05
C GLY A 3 6.58 14.31 -1.48
N VAL A 4 5.32 14.52 -1.91
CA VAL A 4 4.19 13.68 -1.46
C VAL A 4 4.32 12.25 -1.95
N GLU A 5 4.79 12.06 -3.19
CA GLU A 5 4.85 10.74 -3.85
C GLU A 5 5.81 9.76 -3.17
N GLN A 6 6.77 10.26 -2.38
CA GLN A 6 7.72 9.44 -1.63
C GLN A 6 7.29 9.18 -0.18
N ARG A 7 6.23 9.82 0.34
CA ARG A 7 5.82 9.65 1.74
C ARG A 7 5.45 8.20 2.05
N GLY A 8 4.63 7.58 1.20
CA GLY A 8 4.30 6.16 1.33
C GLY A 8 5.55 5.27 1.32
N ALA A 9 6.46 5.49 0.38
CA ALA A 9 7.69 4.71 0.29
C ALA A 9 8.57 4.85 1.55
N ASN A 10 8.71 6.06 2.09
CA ASN A 10 9.43 6.29 3.34
C ASN A 10 8.80 5.55 4.53
N ILE A 11 7.47 5.52 4.62
CA ILE A 11 6.75 4.78 5.66
C ILE A 11 7.00 3.27 5.53
N VAL A 12 6.89 2.72 4.32
CA VAL A 12 7.15 1.29 4.05
C VAL A 12 8.59 0.93 4.41
N VAL A 13 9.57 1.71 3.97
CA VAL A 13 10.98 1.45 4.26
C VAL A 13 11.28 1.56 5.75
N GLU A 14 10.72 2.55 6.46
CA GLU A 14 10.85 2.60 7.92
C GLU A 14 10.22 1.36 8.58
N ALA A 15 9.04 0.92 8.15
CA ALA A 15 8.40 -0.29 8.66
C ALA A 15 9.21 -1.57 8.41
N TRP A 16 9.97 -1.63 7.31
CA TRP A 16 10.86 -2.75 7.03
C TRP A 16 12.16 -2.76 7.84
N LEU A 17 12.65 -1.57 8.24
CA LEU A 17 13.93 -1.42 8.93
C LEU A 17 13.76 -1.30 10.46
N ASN A 18 12.57 -0.92 10.92
CA ASN A 18 12.27 -0.65 12.32
C ASN A 18 11.01 -1.42 12.77
N PRO A 19 11.19 -2.60 13.43
CA PRO A 19 10.08 -3.40 13.90
C PRO A 19 9.16 -2.69 14.90
N GLU A 20 9.69 -1.86 15.80
CA GLU A 20 8.90 -1.10 16.77
C GLU A 20 8.03 -0.04 16.08
N PHE A 21 8.56 0.63 15.05
CA PHE A 21 7.78 1.53 14.22
C PHE A 21 6.64 0.79 13.51
N LYS A 22 6.93 -0.38 12.92
CA LYS A 22 5.94 -1.20 12.24
C LYS A 22 4.81 -1.64 13.17
N GLU A 23 5.14 -2.09 14.38
CA GLU A 23 4.13 -2.49 15.36
C GLU A 23 3.17 -1.34 15.69
N ARG A 24 3.71 -0.15 16.00
CA ARG A 24 2.89 1.05 16.24
C ARG A 24 2.05 1.43 15.01
N LEU A 25 2.64 1.34 13.81
CA LEU A 25 1.99 1.67 12.55
C LEU A 25 0.79 0.76 12.25
N LEU A 26 0.88 -0.53 12.61
CA LEU A 26 -0.21 -1.50 12.43
C LEU A 26 -1.31 -1.35 13.49
N ILE A 27 -0.98 -0.86 14.68
CA ILE A 27 -1.96 -0.58 15.75
C ILE A 27 -2.72 0.72 15.48
N ASP A 28 -2.01 1.81 15.17
CA ASP A 28 -2.57 3.13 14.92
C ASP A 28 -1.83 3.80 13.75
N GLY A 29 -2.33 3.53 12.54
CA GLY A 29 -1.76 4.05 11.31
C GLY A 29 -1.80 5.58 11.23
N THR A 30 -2.94 6.19 11.59
CA THR A 30 -3.12 7.64 11.58
C THR A 30 -2.08 8.34 12.44
N ARG A 31 -2.03 8.00 13.72
CA ARG A 31 -1.14 8.67 14.68
C ARG A 31 0.32 8.46 14.32
N THR A 32 0.70 7.23 14.01
CA THR A 32 2.09 6.89 13.68
C THR A 32 2.58 7.64 12.43
N ILE A 33 1.73 7.76 11.40
CA ILE A 33 2.04 8.51 10.18
C ILE A 33 2.15 10.02 10.45
N VAL A 34 1.24 10.58 11.24
CA VAL A 34 1.27 12.00 11.64
C VAL A 34 2.56 12.34 12.36
N GLU A 35 2.94 11.54 13.36
CA GLU A 35 4.18 11.70 14.12
C GLU A 35 5.42 11.58 13.22
N PHE A 36 5.49 10.54 12.39
CA PHE A 36 6.65 10.25 11.54
C PHE A 36 6.87 11.31 10.46
N LEU A 37 5.80 11.71 9.77
CA LEU A 37 5.87 12.71 8.71
C LEU A 37 5.82 14.14 9.24
N LYS A 38 5.70 14.34 10.56
CA LYS A 38 5.57 15.64 11.24
C LYS A 38 4.46 16.49 10.62
N LEU A 39 3.28 15.89 10.44
CA LEU A 39 2.11 16.57 9.88
C LEU A 39 1.31 17.23 11.00
N ASP A 40 0.79 18.43 10.76
CA ASP A 40 -0.10 19.09 11.73
C ASP A 40 -1.46 18.38 11.81
N LYS A 41 -1.95 17.89 10.67
CA LYS A 41 -3.21 17.15 10.54
C LYS A 41 -3.25 16.26 9.31
N VAL A 42 -4.14 15.27 9.36
CA VAL A 42 -4.55 14.46 8.21
C VAL A 42 -6.01 14.71 7.86
N ASN A 43 -6.37 14.49 6.60
CA ASN A 43 -7.73 14.65 6.10
C ASN A 43 -8.55 13.35 6.20
N ASN A 44 -7.88 12.23 6.46
CA ASN A 44 -8.46 10.89 6.53
C ASN A 44 -7.72 10.08 7.60
N ASP A 45 -8.44 9.17 8.23
CA ASP A 45 -7.82 8.15 9.05
C ASP A 45 -7.17 7.08 8.17
N PHE A 46 -6.00 6.61 8.58
CA PHE A 46 -5.20 5.65 7.85
C PHE A 46 -5.19 4.30 8.55
N VAL A 47 -5.50 3.26 7.79
CA VAL A 47 -5.29 1.86 8.19
C VAL A 47 -4.17 1.28 7.35
N VAL A 48 -3.18 0.70 8.02
CA VAL A 48 -2.02 0.09 7.37
C VAL A 48 -2.21 -1.42 7.31
N LEU A 49 -1.98 -1.99 6.13
CA LEU A 49 -2.27 -3.38 5.80
C LEU A 49 -0.97 -4.09 5.45
N GLU A 50 -0.57 -5.09 6.24
CA GLU A 50 0.66 -5.84 5.98
C GLU A 50 0.42 -7.02 5.04
N ASN A 51 1.20 -7.10 3.95
CA ASN A 51 1.33 -8.33 3.19
C ASN A 51 2.29 -9.29 3.91
N THR A 52 1.88 -10.55 4.02
CA THR A 52 2.64 -11.64 4.64
C THR A 52 2.76 -12.81 3.67
N ASP A 53 3.43 -13.88 4.06
CA ASP A 53 3.55 -15.08 3.24
C ASP A 53 2.21 -15.80 2.99
N LYS A 54 1.17 -15.47 3.76
CA LYS A 54 -0.17 -16.07 3.65
C LYS A 54 -1.25 -15.11 3.18
N ILE A 55 -1.01 -13.79 3.27
CA ILE A 55 -2.02 -12.76 3.03
C ILE A 55 -1.45 -11.70 2.10
N HIS A 56 -2.16 -11.45 1.00
CA HIS A 56 -1.93 -10.33 0.10
C HIS A 56 -3.13 -9.37 0.15
N ASN A 57 -2.87 -8.10 0.41
CA ASN A 57 -3.89 -7.07 0.48
C ASN A 57 -4.01 -6.34 -0.86
N LEU A 58 -5.25 -6.00 -1.25
CA LEU A 58 -5.55 -5.24 -2.46
C LEU A 58 -6.56 -4.14 -2.12
N VAL A 59 -6.27 -2.89 -2.47
CA VAL A 59 -7.12 -1.74 -2.13
C VAL A 59 -7.93 -1.28 -3.34
N VAL A 60 -9.22 -1.04 -3.15
CA VAL A 60 -10.13 -0.49 -4.18
C VAL A 60 -11.06 0.56 -3.55
N CYS A 61 -11.67 1.38 -4.40
CA CYS A 61 -12.87 2.14 -4.05
C CYS A 61 -13.93 1.85 -5.11
N THR A 62 -14.82 0.90 -4.84
CA THR A 62 -15.79 0.44 -5.84
C THR A 62 -16.77 1.55 -6.22
N LEU A 63 -17.09 2.44 -5.27
CA LEU A 63 -18.07 3.51 -5.42
C LEU A 63 -17.56 4.73 -6.20
N CYS A 64 -16.29 5.09 -6.06
CA CYS A 64 -15.75 6.28 -6.72
C CYS A 64 -14.24 6.18 -6.99
N SER A 65 -13.42 6.74 -6.11
CA SER A 65 -11.97 6.84 -6.25
C SER A 65 -11.27 7.27 -4.95
N CYS A 66 -11.81 6.90 -3.78
CA CYS A 66 -11.19 7.18 -2.48
C CYS A 66 -9.75 6.65 -2.47
N TYR A 67 -8.80 7.48 -2.03
CA TYR A 67 -7.37 7.19 -2.18
C TYR A 67 -6.54 7.96 -1.13
N PRO A 68 -5.45 7.39 -0.57
CA PRO A 68 -4.60 8.04 0.44
C PRO A 68 -3.72 9.15 -0.17
N ARG A 69 -4.34 10.23 -0.64
CA ARG A 69 -3.65 11.27 -1.43
C ARG A 69 -2.50 11.97 -0.71
N GLN A 70 -2.59 12.11 0.62
CA GLN A 70 -1.52 12.71 1.42
C GLN A 70 -0.25 11.84 1.49
N LEU A 71 -0.35 10.55 1.12
CA LEU A 71 0.75 9.58 1.15
C LEU A 71 1.21 9.15 -0.25
N LEU A 72 0.26 9.01 -1.19
CA LEU A 72 0.51 8.41 -2.50
C LEU A 72 0.19 9.34 -3.69
N GLY A 73 -0.17 10.60 -3.44
CA GLY A 73 -0.48 11.57 -4.49
C GLY A 73 -1.83 11.32 -5.18
N ILE A 74 -1.94 11.68 -6.46
CA ILE A 74 -3.19 11.55 -7.22
C ILE A 74 -3.38 10.09 -7.66
N PRO A 75 -4.58 9.49 -7.50
CA PRO A 75 -4.82 8.12 -7.95
C PRO A 75 -4.64 8.00 -9.47
N PRO A 76 -4.00 6.92 -9.96
CA PRO A 76 -3.80 6.71 -11.37
C PRO A 76 -5.12 6.50 -12.13
N GLY A 77 -5.08 6.66 -13.45
CA GLY A 77 -6.26 6.51 -14.31
C GLY A 77 -6.92 5.13 -14.16
N TRP A 78 -6.12 4.07 -14.09
CA TRP A 78 -6.61 2.70 -13.95
C TRP A 78 -7.38 2.48 -12.64
N TYR A 79 -6.97 3.10 -11.53
CA TYR A 79 -7.61 2.94 -10.22
C TYR A 79 -9.06 3.48 -10.24
N LYS A 80 -9.27 4.57 -10.98
CA LYS A 80 -10.59 5.20 -11.17
C LYS A 80 -11.47 4.48 -12.19
N SER A 81 -10.88 3.59 -12.99
CA SER A 81 -11.57 2.94 -14.10
C SER A 81 -12.67 2.00 -13.60
N ARG A 82 -13.76 1.91 -14.36
CA ARG A 82 -14.84 0.95 -14.08
C ARG A 82 -14.33 -0.49 -14.09
N SER A 83 -13.39 -0.80 -15.00
CA SER A 83 -12.78 -2.15 -15.11
C SER A 83 -12.16 -2.57 -13.78
N TYR A 84 -11.26 -1.75 -13.23
CA TYR A 84 -10.61 -2.04 -11.94
C TYR A 84 -11.63 -2.10 -10.81
N ARG A 85 -12.47 -1.06 -10.69
CA ARG A 85 -13.41 -0.91 -9.57
C ARG A 85 -14.43 -2.04 -9.45
N VAL A 86 -14.87 -2.63 -10.55
CA VAL A 86 -15.84 -3.74 -10.54
C VAL A 86 -15.14 -5.08 -10.32
N ARG A 87 -13.94 -5.27 -10.88
CA ARG A 87 -13.27 -6.56 -10.92
C ARG A 87 -12.39 -6.82 -9.70
N ALA A 88 -11.79 -5.79 -9.09
CA ALA A 88 -10.88 -5.97 -7.96
C ALA A 88 -11.54 -6.73 -6.79
N SER A 89 -12.83 -6.51 -6.52
CA SER A 89 -13.56 -7.24 -5.46
C SER A 89 -14.16 -8.58 -5.88
N ARG A 90 -14.38 -8.80 -7.19
CA ARG A 90 -15.06 -10.00 -7.71
C ARG A 90 -14.08 -11.07 -8.20
N ASN A 91 -12.99 -10.63 -8.84
CA ASN A 91 -11.97 -11.50 -9.40
C ASN A 91 -10.57 -10.86 -9.19
N PRO A 92 -10.12 -10.75 -7.92
CA PRO A 92 -8.87 -10.08 -7.59
C PRO A 92 -7.65 -10.75 -8.23
N ARG A 93 -7.59 -12.10 -8.27
CA ARG A 93 -6.45 -12.83 -8.88
C ARG A 93 -6.24 -12.44 -10.34
N SER A 94 -7.31 -12.35 -11.13
CA SER A 94 -7.22 -11.95 -12.53
C SER A 94 -6.72 -10.51 -12.69
N ILE A 95 -7.13 -9.60 -11.82
CA ILE A 95 -6.60 -8.22 -11.84
C ILE A 95 -5.10 -8.22 -11.51
N LEU A 96 -4.67 -8.93 -10.45
CA LEU A 96 -3.26 -9.01 -10.09
C LEU A 96 -2.40 -9.55 -11.24
N GLN A 97 -2.88 -10.58 -11.95
CA GLN A 97 -2.20 -11.14 -13.12
C GLN A 97 -2.03 -10.12 -14.26
N GLU A 98 -3.02 -9.25 -14.51
CA GLU A 98 -2.91 -8.17 -15.50
C GLU A 98 -1.84 -7.13 -15.14
N PHE A 99 -1.58 -6.93 -13.84
CA PHE A 99 -0.49 -6.12 -13.31
C PHE A 99 0.83 -6.90 -13.20
N GLY A 100 0.89 -8.15 -13.66
CA GLY A 100 2.08 -9.00 -13.62
C GLY A 100 2.33 -9.69 -12.28
N THR A 101 1.40 -9.60 -11.33
CA THR A 101 1.51 -10.25 -10.01
C THR A 101 0.79 -11.59 -10.01
N VAL A 102 1.58 -12.66 -9.99
CA VAL A 102 1.09 -14.04 -9.89
C VAL A 102 1.31 -14.52 -8.46
N LEU A 103 0.23 -14.73 -7.73
CA LEU A 103 0.26 -15.22 -6.36
C LEU A 103 0.02 -16.74 -6.31
N PRO A 104 0.65 -17.47 -5.37
CA PRO A 104 0.33 -18.87 -5.10
C PRO A 104 -1.18 -19.10 -4.88
N ASP A 105 -1.68 -20.26 -5.27
CA ASP A 105 -3.11 -20.59 -5.20
C ASP A 105 -3.64 -20.62 -3.75
N ASP A 106 -2.79 -20.97 -2.80
CA ASP A 106 -3.07 -21.03 -1.37
C ASP A 106 -2.97 -19.67 -0.66
N MET A 107 -2.38 -18.66 -1.32
CA MET A 107 -2.28 -17.31 -0.76
C MET A 107 -3.65 -16.64 -0.67
N LYS A 108 -4.04 -16.18 0.52
CA LYS A 108 -5.30 -15.46 0.72
C LYS A 108 -5.19 -14.03 0.19
N ILE A 109 -6.14 -13.60 -0.64
CA ILE A 109 -6.26 -12.21 -1.05
C ILE A 109 -7.34 -11.52 -0.22
N GLN A 110 -6.97 -10.44 0.46
CA GLN A 110 -7.90 -9.57 1.20
C GLN A 110 -8.12 -8.28 0.42
N VAL A 111 -9.34 -8.09 -0.07
CA VAL A 111 -9.72 -6.87 -0.79
C VAL A 111 -10.33 -5.88 0.19
N HIS A 112 -9.79 -4.67 0.22
CA HIS A 112 -10.21 -3.59 1.11
C HIS A 112 -10.88 -2.50 0.28
N ASP A 113 -12.20 -2.38 0.44
CA ASP A 113 -12.99 -1.37 -0.25
C ASP A 113 -13.12 -0.10 0.58
N SER A 114 -12.70 1.03 0.00
CA SER A 114 -12.68 2.34 0.65
C SER A 114 -14.06 3.00 0.57
N THR A 115 -15.04 2.45 1.28
CA THR A 115 -16.45 2.89 1.27
C THR A 115 -16.78 3.94 2.33
N ALA A 116 -15.89 4.18 3.29
CA ALA A 116 -16.01 5.17 4.36
C ALA A 116 -14.82 6.15 4.34
N ASP A 117 -14.55 6.81 5.47
CA ASP A 117 -13.50 7.84 5.58
C ASP A 117 -12.09 7.28 5.75
N LEU A 118 -11.97 5.98 6.02
CA LEU A 118 -10.68 5.28 6.12
C LEU A 118 -9.96 5.24 4.77
N ARG A 119 -8.64 5.39 4.79
CA ARG A 119 -7.76 5.22 3.64
C ARG A 119 -6.70 4.18 3.96
N TYR A 120 -6.51 3.25 3.04
CA TYR A 120 -5.59 2.14 3.25
C TYR A 120 -4.22 2.40 2.63
N LEU A 121 -3.18 1.96 3.32
CA LEU A 121 -1.81 1.85 2.80
C LEU A 121 -1.36 0.40 2.94
N VAL A 122 -0.95 -0.24 1.84
CA VAL A 122 -0.35 -1.58 1.91
C VAL A 122 1.14 -1.46 2.21
N ILE A 123 1.63 -2.24 3.19
CA ILE A 123 3.05 -2.54 3.38
C ILE A 123 3.34 -3.81 2.60
N PRO A 124 3.96 -3.70 1.41
CA PRO A 124 4.36 -4.88 0.65
C PRO A 124 5.42 -5.68 1.40
N ARG A 125 5.62 -6.94 0.99
CA ARG A 125 6.69 -7.77 1.53
C ARG A 125 8.03 -7.16 1.13
N ARG A 126 8.99 -7.17 2.06
CA ARG A 126 10.36 -6.82 1.73
C ARG A 126 10.93 -7.92 0.83
N PRO A 127 11.44 -7.60 -0.38
CA PRO A 127 11.98 -8.62 -1.26
C PRO A 127 13.17 -9.34 -0.65
N ALA A 128 13.33 -10.61 -1.00
CA ALA A 128 14.55 -11.36 -0.67
C ALA A 128 15.79 -10.64 -1.23
N ASN A 129 16.95 -10.91 -0.63
CA ASN A 129 18.26 -10.35 -1.01
C ASN A 129 18.41 -8.83 -0.81
N THR A 130 17.45 -8.18 -0.15
CA THR A 130 17.55 -6.75 0.21
C THR A 130 17.97 -6.52 1.66
N GLN A 131 18.35 -7.54 2.43
CA GLN A 131 18.59 -7.46 3.88
C GLN A 131 19.64 -6.41 4.25
N HIS A 132 20.68 -6.26 3.42
CA HIS A 132 21.79 -5.33 3.64
C HIS A 132 21.62 -4.00 2.91
N TRP A 133 20.48 -3.79 2.22
CA TRP A 133 20.27 -2.57 1.46
C TRP A 133 20.06 -1.38 2.40
N SER A 134 20.63 -0.25 2.01
CA SER A 134 20.38 1.02 2.68
C SER A 134 18.96 1.52 2.37
N ARG A 135 18.50 2.51 3.15
CA ARG A 135 17.23 3.19 2.90
C ARG A 135 17.16 3.75 1.48
N GLU A 136 18.24 4.35 1.00
CA GLU A 136 18.34 4.97 -0.33
C GLU A 136 18.19 3.93 -1.45
N GLN A 137 18.59 2.68 -1.20
CA GLN A 137 18.41 1.56 -2.12
C GLN A 137 16.99 0.97 -2.04
N LEU A 138 16.36 0.99 -0.86
CA LEU A 138 15.02 0.43 -0.64
C LEU A 138 13.88 1.36 -1.11
N ILE A 139 14.03 2.68 -0.99
CA ILE A 139 12.96 3.61 -1.39
C ILE A 139 12.55 3.45 -2.87
N PRO A 140 13.48 3.37 -3.84
CA PRO A 140 13.13 3.29 -5.26
C PRO A 140 12.35 2.04 -5.66
N ILE A 141 12.47 0.93 -4.92
CA ILE A 141 11.74 -0.32 -5.22
C ILE A 141 10.32 -0.32 -4.65
N VAL A 142 10.01 0.57 -3.69
CA VAL A 142 8.65 0.71 -3.17
C VAL A 142 7.84 1.58 -4.12
N THR A 143 7.01 0.93 -4.92
CA THR A 143 6.19 1.62 -5.92
C THR A 143 4.82 2.01 -5.36
N ARG A 144 4.19 3.00 -5.99
CA ARG A 144 2.77 3.31 -5.75
C ARG A 144 1.89 2.07 -5.88
N ASP A 145 2.16 1.26 -6.88
CA ASP A 145 1.33 0.12 -7.24
C ASP A 145 1.47 -1.03 -6.22
N SER A 146 2.66 -1.20 -5.61
CA SER A 146 2.84 -2.10 -4.47
C SER A 146 2.16 -1.60 -3.19
N MET A 147 2.05 -0.29 -3.00
CA MET A 147 1.35 0.32 -1.86
C MET A 147 -0.18 0.32 -1.99
N ILE A 148 -0.71 0.03 -3.18
CA ILE A 148 -2.12 -0.28 -3.44
C ILE A 148 -2.37 -1.81 -3.39
N GLY A 149 -1.32 -2.60 -3.60
CA GLY A 149 -1.37 -4.05 -3.61
C GLY A 149 -1.68 -4.68 -4.97
N VAL A 150 -1.58 -3.93 -6.08
CA VAL A 150 -1.74 -4.49 -7.43
C VAL A 150 -0.45 -5.14 -7.95
N CYS A 151 0.70 -4.68 -7.45
CA CYS A 151 2.01 -5.24 -7.75
C CYS A 151 2.66 -5.80 -6.48
N ASP A 152 3.38 -6.91 -6.60
CA ASP A 152 4.41 -7.26 -5.61
C ASP A 152 5.73 -6.56 -5.97
N ILE A 153 6.64 -6.44 -5.00
CA ILE A 153 7.97 -5.90 -5.25
C ILE A 153 8.90 -7.06 -5.62
N THR A 154 9.37 -7.05 -6.86
CA THR A 154 10.45 -7.94 -7.32
C THR A 154 11.76 -7.16 -7.34
N ALA A 155 12.74 -7.61 -6.56
CA ALA A 155 14.12 -7.08 -6.58
C ALA A 155 14.98 -7.86 -7.59
#